data_AF-A0A7V8E8S1-F1
#
_entry.id   AF-A0A7V8E8S1-F1
#
_cell.length_a   1.000
_cell.length_b   1.000
_cell.length_c   1.000
_cell.angle_alpha   90.00
_cell.angle_beta   90.00
_cell.angle_gamma   90.00
#
_symmetry.space_group_name_H-M   'P 1'
#
loop_
_entity.id
_entity.type
_entity.pdbx_description
1 polymer ?
#
loop_
_entity_poly.entity_id
_entity_poly.type
_entity_poly.pdbx_seq_one_letter_code
_entity_poly.pdbx_strand_id
1 'polypeptide(L)'
;MSKGANTSMGGGASEFPQTSIWAEFHSGDDREARAQRHLELMAAAFWKPIYLYLRRSWNRSDADAKDLTQEFLVHVQEQQLLGRFDREKGNFRGYLKRCLKSFLGTARRDAGRLKRGGGQPLMPLTEEIAGTLPAAGPGPEEEFDREWTRELVNRGLADLENRLKATGKSVYFEVLRLYTMGDSAERPSYGDVSRKLGISEIQVTNYLHAARQALRATLIELVRKYVVDDAGIHEELASILGDPE
;
A
#
# COMPACT_ATOMS: atom_id res chain seq x y z
N MET A 1 9.27 35.07 53.71
CA MET A 1 8.16 34.10 53.56
C MET A 1 7.99 33.80 52.08
N SER A 2 8.03 32.53 51.70
CA SER A 2 8.16 32.03 50.31
C SER A 2 6.89 31.29 49.88
N LYS A 3 6.69 31.20 48.54
CA LYS A 3 5.63 30.52 47.75
C LYS A 3 4.28 31.26 47.68
N GLY A 4 3.60 31.46 46.55
CA GLY A 4 3.72 30.91 45.19
C GLY A 4 2.38 30.29 44.78
N ALA A 5 1.82 30.67 43.62
CA ALA A 5 0.96 29.83 42.77
C ALA A 5 0.50 30.62 41.54
N ASN A 6 1.16 30.38 40.41
CA ASN A 6 0.70 30.76 39.07
C ASN A 6 -0.18 29.62 38.56
N THR A 7 -1.47 29.86 38.36
CA THR A 7 -2.40 28.89 37.77
C THR A 7 -2.21 28.85 36.26
N SER A 8 -1.55 27.80 35.78
CA SER A 8 -1.51 27.41 34.37
C SER A 8 -2.73 26.55 34.06
N MET A 9 -3.66 27.04 33.23
CA MET A 9 -4.70 26.22 32.61
C MET A 9 -4.15 25.64 31.31
N GLY A 10 -3.76 24.36 31.35
CA GLY A 10 -3.53 23.54 30.17
C GLY A 10 -4.86 23.07 29.60
N GLY A 11 -5.26 23.62 28.44
CA GLY A 11 -6.33 23.08 27.62
C GLY A 11 -5.82 21.88 26.83
N GLY A 12 -6.38 20.70 27.11
CA GLY A 12 -6.01 19.44 26.51
C GLY A 12 -6.18 19.44 24.98
N ALA A 13 -5.12 19.06 24.28
CA ALA A 13 -5.21 18.62 22.90
C ALA A 13 -6.07 17.34 22.86
N SER A 14 -7.03 17.32 21.95
CA SER A 14 -7.85 16.15 21.62
C SER A 14 -6.94 14.99 21.18
N GLU A 15 -6.73 14.02 22.07
CA GLU A 15 -6.16 12.72 21.76
C GLU A 15 -7.07 12.01 20.75
N PHE A 16 -6.61 11.92 19.50
CA PHE A 16 -7.14 10.96 18.54
C PHE A 16 -6.75 9.55 19.03
N PRO A 17 -7.67 8.57 19.07
CA PRO A 17 -7.32 7.22 19.51
C PRO A 17 -6.30 6.61 18.55
N GLN A 18 -5.10 6.37 19.08
CA GLN A 18 -4.01 5.64 18.43
C GLN A 18 -4.32 4.14 18.42
N THR A 19 -5.22 3.70 17.55
CA THR A 19 -5.34 2.26 17.25
C THR A 19 -4.94 2.04 15.80
N SER A 20 -3.62 2.02 15.55
CA SER A 20 -3.14 1.16 14.48
C SER A 20 -3.46 -0.27 14.93
N ILE A 21 -3.87 -1.13 13.99
CA ILE A 21 -4.11 -2.55 14.29
C ILE A 21 -2.88 -3.16 14.97
N TRP A 22 -1.69 -2.58 14.73
CA TRP A 22 -0.40 -2.81 15.37
C TRP A 22 -0.22 -2.39 16.84
N ALA A 23 -0.95 -1.39 17.34
CA ALA A 23 -0.92 -0.98 18.76
C ALA A 23 -1.82 -1.88 19.64
N GLU A 24 -2.89 -2.45 19.08
CA GLU A 24 -3.71 -3.50 19.72
C GLU A 24 -2.97 -4.86 19.81
N PHE A 25 -1.69 -4.95 19.41
CA PHE A 25 -0.90 -6.19 19.38
C PHE A 25 -0.52 -6.75 20.74
N HIS A 26 -0.75 -6.02 21.84
CA HIS A 26 -0.30 -6.44 23.18
C HIS A 26 -1.44 -6.93 24.09
N SER A 27 -2.66 -7.08 23.59
CA SER A 27 -3.79 -7.57 24.39
C SER A 27 -4.58 -8.68 23.69
N GLY A 28 -4.38 -9.94 24.14
CA GLY A 28 -5.40 -11.00 24.06
C GLY A 28 -5.30 -12.00 22.89
N ASP A 29 -4.97 -13.24 23.26
CA ASP A 29 -5.08 -14.58 22.64
C ASP A 29 -5.19 -14.81 21.12
N ASP A 30 -4.36 -15.75 20.65
CA ASP A 30 -4.13 -16.24 19.28
C ASP A 30 -3.15 -15.47 18.36
N ARG A 31 -1.85 -15.70 18.59
CA ARG A 31 -0.72 -15.23 17.77
C ARG A 31 -0.77 -15.79 16.33
N GLU A 32 -1.31 -16.98 16.15
CA GLU A 32 -1.28 -17.69 14.87
C GLU A 32 -2.33 -17.14 13.90
N ALA A 33 -3.57 -16.96 14.38
CA ALA A 33 -4.63 -16.30 13.61
C ALA A 33 -4.23 -14.87 13.17
N ARG A 34 -3.48 -14.15 14.02
CA ARG A 34 -2.96 -12.80 13.69
C ARG A 34 -1.87 -12.82 12.63
N ALA A 35 -0.91 -13.74 12.74
CA ALA A 35 0.14 -13.91 11.73
C ALA A 35 -0.45 -14.25 10.36
N GLN A 36 -1.46 -15.13 10.34
CA GLN A 36 -2.17 -15.51 9.13
C GLN A 36 -2.89 -14.32 8.49
N ARG A 37 -3.62 -13.52 9.27
CA ARG A 37 -4.32 -12.33 8.76
C ARG A 37 -3.37 -11.28 8.17
N HIS A 38 -2.19 -11.08 8.77
CA HIS A 38 -1.20 -10.16 8.20
C HIS A 38 -0.58 -10.69 6.92
N LEU A 39 -0.34 -11.99 6.85
CA LEU A 39 0.15 -12.63 5.63
C LEU A 39 -0.86 -12.47 4.49
N GLU A 40 -2.15 -12.65 4.76
CA GLU A 40 -3.22 -12.43 3.77
C GLU A 40 -3.29 -10.97 3.30
N LEU A 41 -3.20 -10.01 4.22
CA LEU A 41 -3.18 -8.57 3.89
C LEU A 41 -1.94 -8.20 3.06
N MET A 42 -0.79 -8.74 3.43
CA MET A 42 0.47 -8.56 2.72
C MET A 42 0.40 -9.20 1.33
N ALA A 43 -0.06 -10.45 1.22
CA ALA A 43 -0.23 -11.15 -0.05
C ALA A 43 -1.17 -10.35 -0.96
N ALA A 44 -2.32 -9.90 -0.46
CA ALA A 44 -3.25 -9.08 -1.24
C ALA A 44 -2.60 -7.77 -1.76
N ALA A 45 -1.73 -7.14 -0.97
CA ALA A 45 -1.08 -5.88 -1.35
C ALA A 45 0.17 -6.05 -2.24
N PHE A 46 0.88 -7.17 -2.13
CA PHE A 46 2.21 -7.35 -2.70
C PHE A 46 2.35 -8.52 -3.67
N TRP A 47 1.34 -9.38 -3.84
CA TRP A 47 1.44 -10.54 -4.72
C TRP A 47 1.84 -10.15 -6.14
N LYS A 48 1.15 -9.16 -6.75
CA LYS A 48 1.46 -8.68 -8.11
C LYS A 48 2.84 -8.02 -8.21
N PRO A 49 3.23 -7.08 -7.33
CA PRO A 49 4.59 -6.55 -7.27
C PRO A 49 5.67 -7.64 -7.17
N ILE A 50 5.48 -8.62 -6.30
CA ILE A 50 6.39 -9.75 -6.12
C ILE A 50 6.48 -10.58 -7.40
N TYR A 51 5.33 -10.96 -7.97
CA TYR A 51 5.27 -11.74 -9.20
C TYR A 51 6.02 -11.04 -10.34
N LEU A 52 5.80 -9.74 -10.56
CA LEU A 52 6.47 -9.00 -11.62
C LEU A 52 7.97 -8.84 -11.35
N TYR A 53 8.36 -8.61 -10.09
CA TYR A 53 9.76 -8.61 -9.68
C TYR A 53 10.46 -9.94 -10.03
N LEU A 54 9.84 -11.07 -9.70
CA LEU A 54 10.38 -12.41 -9.96
C LEU A 54 10.39 -12.73 -11.45
N ARG A 55 9.31 -12.42 -12.16
CA ARG A 55 9.17 -12.59 -13.62
C ARG A 55 10.26 -11.84 -14.36
N ARG A 56 10.54 -10.59 -13.97
CA ARG A 56 11.60 -9.75 -14.56
C ARG A 56 13.00 -10.22 -14.16
N SER A 57 13.19 -10.58 -12.90
CA SER A 57 14.51 -10.97 -12.38
C SER A 57 14.99 -12.33 -12.90
N TRP A 58 14.09 -13.24 -13.26
CA TRP A 58 14.46 -14.62 -13.64
C TRP A 58 14.11 -15.01 -15.08
N ASN A 59 13.45 -14.17 -15.89
CA ASN A 59 13.14 -14.46 -17.29
C ASN A 59 12.57 -15.89 -17.53
N ARG A 60 11.70 -16.36 -16.63
CA ARG A 60 11.14 -17.73 -16.63
C ARG A 60 9.88 -17.84 -17.48
N SER A 61 9.05 -18.86 -17.32
CA SER A 61 7.66 -18.86 -17.83
C SER A 61 6.71 -18.14 -16.84
N ASP A 62 5.49 -17.83 -17.27
CA ASP A 62 4.47 -17.23 -16.40
C ASP A 62 4.14 -18.15 -15.22
N ALA A 63 3.96 -19.45 -15.50
CA ALA A 63 3.70 -20.47 -14.50
C ALA A 63 4.81 -20.53 -13.45
N ASP A 64 6.07 -20.61 -13.86
CA ASP A 64 7.21 -20.65 -12.93
C ASP A 64 7.27 -19.41 -12.03
N ALA A 65 6.90 -18.23 -12.54
CA ALA A 65 6.91 -17.00 -11.76
C ALA A 65 5.76 -16.94 -10.74
N LYS A 66 4.61 -17.52 -11.06
CA LYS A 66 3.50 -17.70 -10.12
C LYS A 66 3.89 -18.67 -9.01
N ASP A 67 4.48 -19.81 -9.37
CA ASP A 67 4.95 -20.81 -8.39
C ASP A 67 6.01 -20.22 -7.46
N LEU A 68 7.02 -19.52 -8.01
CA LEU A 68 8.04 -18.84 -7.20
C LEU A 68 7.47 -17.75 -6.29
N THR A 69 6.41 -17.05 -6.73
CA THR A 69 5.70 -16.09 -5.86
C THR A 69 5.08 -16.80 -4.66
N GLN A 70 4.44 -17.95 -4.90
CA GLN A 70 3.84 -18.75 -3.82
C GLN A 70 4.92 -19.28 -2.88
N GLU A 71 6.01 -19.85 -3.40
CA GLU A 71 7.14 -20.31 -2.60
C GLU A 71 7.73 -19.18 -1.74
N PHE A 72 7.83 -17.97 -2.29
CA PHE A 72 8.29 -16.81 -1.54
C PHE A 72 7.33 -16.43 -0.40
N LEU A 73 6.02 -16.44 -0.62
CA LEU A 73 5.04 -16.14 0.42
C LEU A 73 5.05 -17.21 1.53
N VAL A 74 5.20 -18.48 1.17
CA VAL A 74 5.43 -19.57 2.13
C VAL A 74 6.72 -19.33 2.91
N HIS A 75 7.80 -18.94 2.24
CA HIS A 75 9.08 -18.62 2.89
C HIS A 75 8.96 -17.43 3.87
N VAL A 76 8.19 -16.40 3.52
CA VAL A 76 7.90 -15.26 4.41
C VAL A 76 7.24 -15.73 5.70
N GLN A 77 6.31 -16.68 5.60
CA GLN A 77 5.62 -17.28 6.75
C GLN A 77 6.56 -18.16 7.57
N GLU A 78 7.20 -19.15 6.95
CA GLU A 78 8.07 -20.12 7.62
C GLU A 78 9.25 -19.46 8.35
N GLN A 79 9.85 -18.45 7.74
CA GLN A 79 10.97 -17.72 8.32
C GLN A 79 10.54 -16.56 9.23
N GLN A 80 9.23 -16.34 9.37
CA GLN A 80 8.66 -15.23 10.14
C GLN A 80 9.27 -13.88 9.75
N LEU A 81 9.47 -13.65 8.44
CA LEU A 81 10.19 -12.47 7.95
C LEU A 81 9.48 -11.17 8.36
N LEU A 82 8.15 -11.18 8.41
CA LEU A 82 7.36 -10.04 8.87
C LEU A 82 7.71 -9.63 10.31
N GLY A 83 7.96 -10.61 11.20
CA GLY A 83 8.34 -10.34 12.59
C GLY A 83 9.81 -9.89 12.76
N ARG A 84 10.63 -10.00 11.71
CA ARG A 84 12.04 -9.58 11.70
C ARG A 84 12.25 -8.21 11.06
N PHE A 85 11.19 -7.59 10.55
CA PHE A 85 11.27 -6.25 10.00
C PHE A 85 11.68 -5.27 11.09
N ASP A 86 12.75 -4.53 10.82
CA ASP A 86 13.26 -3.49 11.69
C ASP A 86 13.16 -2.16 10.96
N ARG A 87 12.28 -1.31 11.47
CA ARG A 87 12.00 0.02 10.92
C ARG A 87 13.25 0.89 10.86
N GLU A 88 14.15 0.81 11.84
CA GLU A 88 15.34 1.65 11.88
C GLU A 88 16.27 1.36 10.69
N LYS A 89 16.05 0.24 9.98
CA LYS A 89 16.76 -0.17 8.76
C LYS A 89 16.02 0.22 7.45
N GLY A 90 15.01 1.09 7.54
CA GLY A 90 14.27 1.68 6.42
C GLY A 90 12.85 1.14 6.23
N ASN A 91 12.19 1.55 5.14
CA ASN A 91 10.80 1.17 4.86
C ASN A 91 10.57 -0.32 4.54
N PHE A 92 9.30 -0.71 4.65
CA PHE A 92 8.85 -2.09 4.51
C PHE A 92 9.06 -2.62 3.08
N ARG A 93 8.80 -1.82 2.05
CA ARG A 93 9.07 -2.22 0.66
C ARG A 93 10.54 -2.52 0.41
N GLY A 94 11.44 -1.67 0.90
CA GLY A 94 12.88 -1.88 0.82
C GLY A 94 13.31 -3.16 1.52
N TYR A 95 12.75 -3.44 2.71
CA TYR A 95 12.96 -4.71 3.39
C TYR A 95 12.48 -5.91 2.56
N LEU A 96 11.27 -5.84 2.01
CA LEU A 96 10.69 -6.92 1.21
C LEU A 96 11.50 -7.20 -0.07
N LYS A 97 11.99 -6.14 -0.76
CA LYS A 97 12.91 -6.25 -1.90
C LYS A 97 14.23 -6.94 -1.51
N ARG A 98 14.78 -6.65 -0.33
CA ARG A 98 15.98 -7.35 0.20
C ARG A 98 15.69 -8.83 0.45
N CYS A 99 14.53 -9.16 1.04
CA CYS A 99 14.10 -10.55 1.24
C CYS A 99 13.96 -11.29 -0.09
N LEU A 100 13.32 -10.67 -1.10
CA LEU A 100 13.20 -11.24 -2.45
C LEU A 100 14.56 -11.52 -3.08
N LYS A 101 15.50 -10.57 -3.00
CA LYS A 101 16.85 -10.74 -3.54
C LYS A 101 17.59 -11.91 -2.87
N SER A 102 17.49 -12.03 -1.54
CA SER A 102 18.06 -13.13 -0.78
C SER A 102 17.44 -14.49 -1.14
N PHE A 103 16.11 -14.53 -1.22
CA PHE A 103 15.34 -15.70 -1.64
C PHE A 103 15.76 -16.17 -3.03
N LEU A 104 15.80 -15.26 -4.01
CA LEU A 104 16.27 -15.54 -5.37
C LEU A 104 17.71 -16.06 -5.41
N GLY A 105 18.60 -15.49 -4.60
CA GLY A 105 19.99 -15.94 -4.52
C GLY A 105 20.11 -17.37 -3.99
N THR A 106 19.18 -17.81 -3.14
CA THR A 106 19.10 -19.18 -2.62
C THR A 106 18.45 -20.11 -3.62
N ALA A 107 17.27 -19.74 -4.14
CA ALA A 107 16.55 -20.51 -5.14
C ALA A 107 17.37 -20.74 -6.41
N ARG A 108 18.22 -19.79 -6.85
CA ARG A 108 19.14 -19.99 -8.00
C ARG A 108 20.23 -21.02 -7.73
N ARG A 109 20.75 -21.07 -6.50
CA ARG A 109 21.74 -22.08 -6.08
C ARG A 109 21.10 -23.47 -6.02
N ASP A 110 19.84 -23.52 -5.58
CA ASP A 110 19.10 -24.77 -5.36
C ASP A 110 18.42 -25.30 -6.63
N ALA A 111 18.00 -24.43 -7.55
CA ALA A 111 17.53 -24.80 -8.89
C ALA A 111 18.64 -25.40 -9.77
N GLY A 112 19.91 -25.08 -9.46
CA GLY A 112 21.06 -25.81 -9.99
C GLY A 112 21.23 -27.22 -9.40
N ARG A 113 20.53 -27.54 -8.30
CA ARG A 113 20.65 -28.81 -7.57
C ARG A 113 19.42 -29.70 -7.59
N LEU A 114 18.17 -29.24 -7.54
CA LEU A 114 17.01 -30.13 -7.51
C LEU A 114 15.74 -29.48 -8.08
N LYS A 115 15.25 -30.05 -9.19
CA LYS A 115 13.82 -30.09 -9.49
C LYS A 115 13.13 -30.89 -8.37
N ARG A 116 12.07 -30.34 -7.76
CA ARG A 116 10.97 -30.98 -6.98
C ARG A 116 10.91 -30.61 -5.50
N GLY A 117 9.69 -30.28 -5.06
CA GLY A 117 9.17 -30.37 -3.69
C GLY A 117 8.54 -29.04 -3.25
N GLY A 118 7.27 -28.92 -2.89
CA GLY A 118 6.23 -29.91 -2.61
C GLY A 118 4.94 -29.17 -2.26
N GLY A 119 3.80 -29.85 -2.41
CA GLY A 119 2.47 -29.28 -2.22
C GLY A 119 2.24 -28.72 -0.82
N GLN A 120 2.11 -27.40 -0.75
CA GLN A 120 1.53 -26.66 0.37
C GLN A 120 0.17 -26.09 -0.07
N PRO A 121 -0.78 -25.87 0.85
CA PRO A 121 -2.07 -25.30 0.50
C PRO A 121 -1.88 -23.92 -0.14
N LEU A 122 -2.42 -23.77 -1.35
CA LEU A 122 -2.31 -22.56 -2.16
C LEU A 122 -3.05 -21.41 -1.47
N MET A 123 -2.36 -20.30 -1.21
CA MET A 123 -3.04 -19.05 -0.88
C MET A 123 -3.89 -18.62 -2.09
N PRO A 124 -5.10 -18.07 -1.88
CA PRO A 124 -6.00 -17.68 -2.96
C PRO A 124 -5.27 -16.77 -3.96
N LEU A 125 -5.10 -17.29 -5.18
CA LEU A 125 -4.49 -16.59 -6.29
C LEU A 125 -5.51 -15.60 -6.83
N THR A 126 -5.19 -14.31 -6.86
CA THR A 126 -5.95 -13.35 -7.68
C THR A 126 -5.60 -13.61 -9.15
N GLU A 127 -6.45 -14.36 -9.84
CA GLU A 127 -6.18 -14.98 -11.16
C GLU A 127 -6.06 -14.02 -12.36
N GLU A 128 -6.14 -12.71 -12.19
CA GLU A 128 -6.38 -11.79 -13.31
C GLU A 128 -5.15 -10.98 -13.77
N ILE A 129 -3.99 -11.62 -13.95
CA ILE A 129 -2.79 -10.92 -14.42
C ILE A 129 -1.97 -11.80 -15.37
N ALA A 130 -2.38 -11.86 -16.63
CA ALA A 130 -1.55 -12.36 -17.73
C ALA A 130 -1.19 -11.17 -18.63
N GLY A 131 -0.01 -10.59 -18.40
CA GLY A 131 0.57 -9.55 -19.26
C GLY A 131 1.95 -9.96 -19.74
N THR A 132 2.22 -9.78 -21.03
CA THR A 132 3.57 -9.91 -21.59
C THR A 132 4.44 -8.78 -21.03
N LEU A 133 5.51 -9.11 -20.29
CA LEU A 133 6.47 -8.10 -19.83
C LEU A 133 7.20 -7.48 -21.04
N PRO A 134 7.23 -6.15 -21.20
CA PRO A 134 8.02 -5.49 -22.23
C PRO A 134 9.52 -5.79 -22.05
N ALA A 135 10.25 -6.08 -23.13
CA ALA A 135 11.69 -6.34 -23.07
C ALA A 135 12.48 -5.10 -22.61
N ALA A 136 12.10 -3.92 -23.08
CA ALA A 136 12.60 -2.63 -22.61
C ALA A 136 11.65 -2.07 -21.54
N GLY A 137 12.19 -1.80 -20.34
CA GLY A 137 11.42 -1.35 -19.21
C GLY A 137 12.29 -1.24 -17.96
N PRO A 138 11.77 -0.59 -16.91
CA PRO A 138 12.51 -0.34 -15.67
C PRO A 138 13.02 -1.62 -15.01
N GLY A 139 14.01 -1.45 -14.11
CA GLY A 139 14.58 -2.57 -13.36
C GLY A 139 13.54 -3.25 -12.45
N PRO A 140 13.77 -4.49 -11.99
CA PRO A 140 12.81 -5.23 -11.17
C PRO A 140 12.32 -4.47 -9.93
N GLU A 141 13.21 -3.71 -9.27
CA GLU A 141 12.86 -2.92 -8.08
C GLU A 141 11.91 -1.76 -8.39
N GLU A 142 12.12 -1.09 -9.52
CA GLU A 142 11.29 0.03 -9.96
C GLU A 142 9.94 -0.46 -10.53
N GLU A 143 9.93 -1.63 -11.19
CA GLU A 143 8.71 -2.35 -11.57
C GLU A 143 7.86 -2.68 -10.33
N PHE A 144 8.49 -3.24 -9.30
CA PHE A 144 7.85 -3.56 -8.04
C PHE A 144 7.20 -2.31 -7.42
N ASP A 145 7.96 -1.21 -7.30
CA ASP A 145 7.48 0.01 -6.67
C ASP A 145 6.33 0.64 -7.45
N ARG A 146 6.42 0.67 -8.79
CA ARG A 146 5.36 1.19 -9.67
C ARG A 146 4.07 0.38 -9.56
N GLU A 147 4.19 -0.94 -9.57
CA GLU A 147 3.06 -1.87 -9.53
C GLU A 147 2.33 -1.81 -8.19
N TRP A 148 3.09 -1.76 -7.10
CA TRP A 148 2.54 -1.58 -5.77
C TRP A 148 1.84 -0.22 -5.64
N THR A 149 2.47 0.85 -6.13
CA THR A 149 1.91 2.21 -6.08
C THR A 149 0.59 2.26 -6.83
N ARG A 150 0.54 1.67 -8.03
CA ARG A 150 -0.70 1.61 -8.82
C ARG A 150 -1.80 0.84 -8.10
N GLU A 151 -1.48 -0.31 -7.52
CA GLU A 151 -2.47 -1.12 -6.78
C GLU A 151 -3.02 -0.35 -5.56
N LEU A 152 -2.13 0.26 -4.78
CA LEU A 152 -2.50 1.05 -3.61
C LEU A 152 -3.38 2.25 -3.97
N VAL A 153 -3.02 2.99 -5.02
CA VAL A 153 -3.82 4.13 -5.51
C VAL A 153 -5.18 3.67 -6.04
N ASN A 154 -5.23 2.63 -6.86
CA ASN A 154 -6.48 2.10 -7.40
C ASN A 154 -7.44 1.68 -6.29
N ARG A 155 -6.92 0.94 -5.30
CA ARG A 155 -7.70 0.50 -4.14
C ARG A 155 -8.15 1.68 -3.29
N GLY A 156 -7.27 2.66 -3.07
CA GLY A 156 -7.60 3.89 -2.32
C GLY A 156 -8.69 4.71 -3.00
N LEU A 157 -8.67 4.80 -4.33
CA LEU A 157 -9.69 5.48 -5.12
C LEU A 157 -11.04 4.76 -5.06
N ALA A 158 -11.04 3.43 -5.22
CA ALA A 158 -12.26 2.64 -5.11
C ALA A 158 -12.89 2.72 -3.71
N ASP A 159 -12.07 2.63 -2.65
CA ASP A 159 -12.53 2.77 -1.26
C ASP A 159 -13.09 4.19 -1.00
N LEU A 160 -12.42 5.23 -1.51
CA LEU A 160 -12.88 6.61 -1.40
C LEU A 160 -14.23 6.83 -2.11
N GLU A 161 -14.36 6.35 -3.34
CA GLU A 161 -15.60 6.46 -4.13
C GLU A 161 -16.77 5.86 -3.36
N ASN A 162 -16.59 4.64 -2.85
CA ASN A 162 -17.61 3.93 -2.07
C ASN A 162 -18.02 4.69 -0.81
N ARG A 163 -17.05 5.24 -0.06
CA ARG A 163 -17.32 6.05 1.16
C ARG A 163 -18.06 7.34 0.86
N LEU A 164 -17.64 8.06 -0.18
CA LEU A 164 -18.29 9.31 -0.58
C LEU A 164 -19.69 9.03 -1.11
N LYS A 165 -19.90 7.95 -1.85
CA LYS A 165 -21.23 7.51 -2.29
C LYS A 165 -22.15 7.16 -1.12
N ALA A 166 -21.65 6.40 -0.14
CA ALA A 166 -22.42 6.02 1.05
C ALA A 166 -22.85 7.22 1.91
N THR A 167 -22.09 8.31 1.88
CA THR A 167 -22.38 9.53 2.64
C THR A 167 -23.10 10.62 1.83
N GLY A 168 -23.56 10.30 0.60
CA GLY A 168 -24.24 11.26 -0.28
C GLY A 168 -23.33 12.35 -0.88
N LYS A 169 -22.01 12.15 -0.82
CA LYS A 169 -20.97 13.09 -1.27
C LYS A 169 -20.32 12.68 -2.60
N SER A 170 -21.03 11.96 -3.47
CA SER A 170 -20.49 11.50 -4.75
C SER A 170 -19.90 12.62 -5.62
N VAL A 171 -20.46 13.84 -5.54
CA VAL A 171 -19.94 15.01 -6.28
C VAL A 171 -18.48 15.34 -5.92
N TYR A 172 -18.03 15.03 -4.71
CA TYR A 172 -16.64 15.25 -4.29
C TYR A 172 -15.68 14.34 -5.05
N PHE A 173 -16.08 13.08 -5.26
CA PHE A 173 -15.30 12.12 -6.04
C PHE A 173 -15.27 12.51 -7.51
N GLU A 174 -16.41 12.92 -8.08
CA GLU A 174 -16.48 13.36 -9.48
C GLU A 174 -15.62 14.61 -9.74
N VAL A 175 -15.58 15.57 -8.80
CA VAL A 175 -14.64 16.71 -8.88
C VAL A 175 -13.19 16.23 -8.93
N LEU A 176 -12.80 15.32 -8.03
CA LEU A 176 -11.44 14.77 -7.98
C LEU A 176 -11.08 14.05 -9.28
N ARG A 177 -11.98 13.18 -9.76
CA ARG A 177 -11.83 12.40 -10.98
C ARG A 177 -11.69 13.30 -12.21
N LEU A 178 -12.60 14.24 -12.41
CA LEU A 178 -12.55 15.15 -13.56
C LEU A 178 -11.29 16.01 -13.55
N TYR A 179 -10.89 16.53 -12.38
CA TYR A 179 -9.74 17.43 -12.29
C TYR A 179 -8.39 16.71 -12.41
N THR A 180 -8.29 15.49 -11.88
CA THR A 180 -6.99 14.81 -11.68
C THR A 180 -6.79 13.60 -12.60
N MET A 181 -7.88 12.97 -13.05
CA MET A 181 -7.88 11.69 -13.77
C MET A 181 -8.55 11.77 -15.15
N GLY A 182 -8.79 12.98 -15.65
CA GLY A 182 -9.36 13.16 -16.99
C GLY A 182 -8.38 12.70 -18.07
N ASP A 183 -8.91 12.17 -19.18
CA ASP A 183 -8.13 11.67 -20.32
C ASP A 183 -7.41 12.76 -21.14
N SER A 184 -7.51 14.02 -20.71
CA SER A 184 -6.89 15.16 -21.38
C SER A 184 -5.44 15.32 -20.94
N ALA A 185 -4.54 15.58 -21.90
CA ALA A 185 -3.14 15.92 -21.61
C ALA A 185 -3.00 17.22 -20.78
N GLU A 186 -3.98 18.12 -20.88
CA GLU A 186 -4.05 19.35 -20.09
C GLU A 186 -5.06 19.21 -18.95
N ARG A 187 -4.66 19.68 -17.75
CA ARG A 187 -5.54 19.74 -16.58
C ARG A 187 -6.69 20.71 -16.85
N PRO A 188 -7.96 20.29 -16.63
CA PRO A 188 -9.10 21.17 -16.84
C PRO A 188 -9.09 22.34 -15.83
N SER A 189 -9.65 23.48 -16.23
CA SER A 189 -9.85 24.59 -15.31
C SER A 189 -10.97 24.27 -14.31
N TYR A 190 -11.01 24.99 -13.18
CA TYR A 190 -12.15 24.89 -12.25
C TYR A 190 -13.48 25.28 -12.91
N GLY A 191 -13.47 26.22 -13.85
CA GLY A 191 -14.63 26.58 -14.67
C GLY A 191 -15.14 25.43 -15.54
N ASP A 192 -14.25 24.59 -16.08
CA ASP A 192 -14.65 23.41 -16.87
C ASP A 192 -15.33 22.34 -16.00
N VAL A 193 -14.77 22.07 -14.81
CA VAL A 193 -15.35 21.13 -13.85
C VAL A 193 -16.68 21.65 -13.31
N SER A 194 -16.75 22.94 -13.00
CA SER A 194 -17.96 23.67 -12.59
C SER A 194 -19.09 23.48 -13.60
N ARG A 195 -18.83 23.77 -14.89
CA ARG A 195 -19.80 23.61 -15.97
C ARG A 195 -20.25 22.16 -16.16
N LYS A 196 -19.33 21.19 -16.07
CA LYS A 196 -19.67 19.77 -16.22
C LYS A 196 -20.53 19.23 -15.09
N LEU A 197 -20.33 19.70 -13.86
CA LEU A 197 -21.02 19.20 -12.68
C LEU A 197 -22.21 20.06 -12.23
N GLY A 198 -22.41 21.24 -12.82
CA GLY A 198 -23.48 22.16 -12.43
C GLY A 198 -23.30 22.76 -11.03
N ILE A 199 -22.05 22.98 -10.61
CA ILE A 199 -21.69 23.55 -9.30
C ILE A 199 -20.84 24.81 -9.47
N SER A 200 -20.74 25.66 -8.45
CA SER A 200 -19.87 26.85 -8.52
C SER A 200 -18.37 26.49 -8.48
N GLU A 201 -17.51 27.35 -9.02
CA GLU A 201 -16.04 27.17 -8.94
C GLU A 201 -15.51 27.17 -7.50
N ILE A 202 -16.19 27.89 -6.60
CA ILE A 202 -15.91 27.85 -5.15
C ILE A 202 -16.19 26.44 -4.60
N GLN A 203 -17.31 25.82 -5.00
CA GLN A 203 -17.61 24.44 -4.63
C GLN A 203 -16.61 23.45 -5.22
N VAL A 204 -16.18 23.62 -6.48
CA VAL A 204 -15.12 22.79 -7.09
C VAL A 204 -13.86 22.83 -6.22
N THR A 205 -13.40 24.03 -5.85
CA THR A 205 -12.21 24.22 -5.00
C THR A 205 -12.35 23.47 -3.67
N ASN A 206 -13.47 23.70 -2.97
CA ASN A 206 -13.71 23.11 -1.65
C ASN A 206 -13.86 21.58 -1.71
N TYR A 207 -14.59 21.07 -2.71
CA TYR A 207 -14.83 19.64 -2.89
C TYR A 207 -13.55 18.91 -3.30
N LEU A 208 -12.74 19.52 -4.17
CA LEU A 208 -11.44 18.98 -4.56
C LEU A 208 -10.49 18.88 -3.36
N HIS A 209 -10.38 19.95 -2.56
CA HIS A 209 -9.56 19.93 -1.34
C HIS A 209 -10.03 18.82 -0.38
N ALA A 210 -11.33 18.76 -0.09
CA ALA A 210 -11.89 17.74 0.80
C ALA A 210 -11.69 16.31 0.25
N ALA A 211 -11.85 16.09 -1.06
CA ALA A 211 -11.64 14.79 -1.69
C ALA A 211 -10.18 14.35 -1.63
N ARG A 212 -9.22 15.26 -1.83
CA ARG A 212 -7.78 14.97 -1.69
C ARG A 212 -7.40 14.60 -0.26
N GLN A 213 -7.92 15.31 0.73
CA GLN A 213 -7.69 14.98 2.14
C GLN A 213 -8.28 13.61 2.48
N ALA A 214 -9.49 13.31 2.00
CA ALA A 214 -10.12 12.01 2.19
C ALA A 214 -9.38 10.88 1.47
N LEU A 215 -8.83 11.12 0.27
CA LEU A 215 -7.98 10.16 -0.44
C LEU A 215 -6.72 9.87 0.37
N ARG A 216 -6.03 10.92 0.85
CA ARG A 216 -4.83 10.76 1.67
C ARG A 216 -5.11 9.93 2.92
N ALA A 217 -6.21 10.22 3.64
CA ALA A 217 -6.63 9.43 4.79
C ALA A 217 -6.91 7.96 4.42
N THR A 218 -7.56 7.73 3.29
CA THR A 218 -7.85 6.37 2.80
C THR A 218 -6.56 5.60 2.46
N LEU A 219 -5.59 6.25 1.82
CA LEU A 219 -4.28 5.65 1.53
C LEU A 219 -3.49 5.37 2.82
N ILE A 220 -3.51 6.28 3.80
CA ILE A 220 -2.93 6.06 5.14
C ILE A 220 -3.52 4.80 5.78
N GLU A 221 -4.84 4.66 5.76
CA GLU A 221 -5.53 3.50 6.32
C GLU A 221 -5.17 2.19 5.60
N LEU A 222 -4.98 2.22 4.28
CA LEU A 222 -4.54 1.05 3.53
C LEU A 222 -3.10 0.65 3.87
N VAL A 223 -2.18 1.62 3.96
CA VAL A 223 -0.79 1.35 4.33
C VAL A 223 -0.68 0.84 5.78
N ARG A 224 -1.50 1.38 6.70
CA ARG A 224 -1.61 0.93 8.10
C ARG A 224 -1.94 -0.56 8.25
N LYS A 225 -2.53 -1.20 7.24
CA LYS A 225 -2.86 -2.64 7.29
C LYS A 225 -1.62 -3.53 7.25
N TYR A 226 -0.49 -3.02 6.77
CA TYR A 226 0.76 -3.80 6.66
C TYR A 226 2.01 -3.07 7.17
N VAL A 227 1.92 -1.76 7.49
CA VAL A 227 3.00 -0.99 8.14
C VAL A 227 2.53 -0.54 9.53
N VAL A 228 3.40 -0.77 10.52
CA VAL A 228 3.10 -0.68 11.97
C VAL A 228 3.01 0.75 12.48
N ASP A 229 3.86 1.61 11.94
CA ASP A 229 4.26 2.84 12.60
C ASP A 229 4.00 4.07 11.72
N ASP A 230 3.62 5.17 12.35
CA ASP A 230 3.20 6.40 11.65
C ASP A 230 4.33 7.01 10.81
N ALA A 231 5.58 6.92 11.25
CA ALA A 231 6.72 7.44 10.49
C ALA A 231 6.95 6.63 9.19
N GLY A 232 6.63 5.33 9.19
CA GLY A 232 6.74 4.45 8.02
C GLY A 232 5.63 4.68 7.04
N ILE A 233 4.45 4.95 7.55
CA ILE A 233 3.32 5.36 6.74
C ILE A 233 3.65 6.69 6.04
N HIS A 234 4.25 7.66 6.75
CA HIS A 234 4.68 8.92 6.15
C HIS A 234 5.74 8.74 5.06
N GLU A 235 6.77 7.93 5.30
CA GLU A 235 7.81 7.64 4.31
C GLU A 235 7.24 6.94 3.06
N GLU A 236 6.39 5.93 3.27
CA GLU A 236 5.73 5.21 2.18
C GLU A 236 4.82 6.16 1.37
N LEU A 237 4.05 7.02 2.03
CA LEU A 237 3.19 7.99 1.36
C LEU A 237 3.95 9.11 0.65
N ALA A 238 5.03 9.61 1.21
CA ALA A 238 5.87 10.63 0.58
C ALA A 238 6.45 10.10 -0.74
N SER A 239 6.85 8.83 -0.77
CA SER A 239 7.34 8.19 -1.99
C SER A 239 6.27 8.00 -3.08
N ILE A 240 4.97 8.03 -2.72
CA ILE A 240 3.84 7.85 -3.64
C ILE A 240 3.30 9.18 -4.14
N LEU A 241 3.08 10.12 -3.21
CA LEU A 241 2.34 11.36 -3.45
C LEU A 241 3.26 12.54 -3.77
N GLY A 242 4.58 12.37 -3.63
CA GLY A 242 5.52 13.49 -3.57
C GLY A 242 5.47 14.19 -2.21
N ASP A 243 6.46 15.05 -1.95
CA ASP A 243 6.44 15.89 -0.75
C ASP A 243 5.19 16.78 -0.71
N PRO A 244 4.60 17.00 0.47
CA PRO A 244 3.45 17.88 0.60
C PRO A 244 3.85 19.33 0.30
N GLU A 245 3.21 19.94 -0.71
CA GLU A 245 3.02 21.40 -0.72
C GLU A 245 2.05 21.83 0.38
#